data_AF-A0A2H9TZY1-F1
#
_entry.id   AF-A0A2H9TZY1-F1
#
_cell.length_a   1.000
_cell.length_b   1.000
_cell.length_c   1.000
_cell.angle_alpha   90.00
_cell.angle_beta   90.00
_cell.angle_gamma   90.00
#
_symmetry.space_group_name_H-M   'P 1'
#
loop_
_entity.id
_entity.type
_entity.pdbx_description
1 polymer ?
#
loop_
_entity_poly.entity_id
_entity_poly.type
_entity_poly.pdbx_seq_one_letter_code
_entity_poly.pdbx_strand_id
1 'polypeptide(L)'
;PDELKARRTALQGLEDALGEARTRLAERQRALALEESKRDRYREHHPELAALPDAELSELLVARGARCRALEEQLFECKSKLAQAEAEALKAGSLQQELTAQQAVADHWQQLCDLIGQANGAKFRTFAQSLTLERLLLEANAQLAELSPRYRLERVPGTDLALQVLDLDMGDEVRSVDSLSGGESFLVSLALALALSSLSSRQTQVESLFIDEGFGTLDPDLSLIHI
;
A
#
# COMPACT_ATOMS: atom_id res chain seq x y z
N PRO A 1 58.21 -72.28 -65.20
CA PRO A 1 57.00 -72.52 -64.36
C PRO A 1 56.62 -71.30 -63.53
N ASP A 2 57.59 -70.67 -62.86
CA ASP A 2 57.34 -69.53 -61.98
C ASP A 2 57.06 -68.21 -62.72
N GLU A 3 57.68 -67.97 -63.88
CA GLU A 3 57.35 -66.81 -64.74
C GLU A 3 55.91 -66.84 -65.27
N LEU A 4 55.38 -68.02 -65.62
CA LEU A 4 53.99 -68.17 -66.07
C LEU A 4 53.00 -67.97 -64.92
N LYS A 5 53.35 -68.36 -63.69
CA LYS A 5 52.56 -68.05 -62.50
C LYS A 5 52.59 -66.55 -62.20
N ALA A 6 53.76 -65.91 -62.25
CA ALA A 6 53.91 -64.47 -62.05
C ALA A 6 53.14 -63.63 -63.09
N ARG A 7 53.14 -64.05 -64.37
CA ARG A 7 52.34 -63.41 -65.41
C ARG A 7 50.83 -63.59 -65.20
N ARG A 8 50.38 -64.76 -64.71
CA ARG A 8 48.97 -65.00 -64.37
C ARG A 8 48.52 -64.17 -63.17
N THR A 9 49.34 -64.05 -62.14
CA THR A 9 49.03 -63.19 -60.98
C THR A 9 49.04 -61.71 -61.36
N ALA A 10 49.94 -61.28 -62.25
CA ALA A 10 49.94 -59.92 -62.79
C ALA A 10 48.71 -59.62 -63.65
N LEU A 11 48.28 -60.58 -64.48
CA LEU A 11 47.04 -60.46 -65.27
C LEU A 11 45.81 -60.39 -64.36
N GLN A 12 45.72 -61.25 -63.35
CA GLN A 12 44.62 -61.22 -62.36
C GLN A 12 44.58 -59.86 -61.63
N GLY A 13 45.72 -59.34 -61.19
CA GLY A 13 45.78 -58.01 -60.56
C GLY A 13 45.34 -56.88 -61.48
N LEU A 14 45.61 -56.96 -62.79
CA LEU A 14 45.12 -56.00 -63.78
C LEU A 14 43.61 -56.15 -64.04
N GLU A 15 43.09 -57.37 -64.06
CA GLU A 15 41.66 -57.65 -64.21
C GLU A 15 40.86 -57.14 -63.00
N ASP A 16 41.35 -57.36 -61.79
CA ASP A 16 40.75 -56.87 -60.55
C ASP A 16 40.79 -55.32 -60.52
N ALA A 17 41.93 -54.71 -60.85
CA ALA A 17 42.07 -53.25 -60.92
C ALA A 17 41.14 -52.62 -61.99
N LEU A 18 40.97 -53.30 -63.13
CA LEU A 18 40.05 -52.86 -64.19
C LEU A 18 38.58 -53.04 -63.77
N GLY A 19 38.27 -54.09 -63.01
CA GLY A 19 36.97 -54.28 -62.37
C GLY A 19 36.64 -53.14 -61.40
N GLU A 20 37.56 -52.81 -60.48
CA GLU A 20 37.41 -51.70 -59.55
C GLU A 20 37.30 -50.33 -60.24
N ALA A 21 38.08 -50.10 -61.30
CA ALA A 21 38.01 -48.85 -62.04
C ALA A 21 36.64 -48.68 -62.73
N ARG A 22 36.06 -49.76 -63.26
CA ARG A 22 34.74 -49.75 -63.90
C ARG A 22 33.61 -49.52 -62.90
N THR A 23 33.66 -50.15 -61.73
CA THR A 23 32.65 -49.92 -60.68
C THR A 23 32.70 -48.48 -60.18
N ARG A 24 33.89 -47.94 -59.90
CA ARG A 24 34.06 -46.53 -59.53
C ARG A 24 33.57 -45.58 -60.62
N LEU A 25 33.84 -45.87 -61.90
CA LEU A 25 33.34 -45.06 -63.01
C LEU A 25 31.81 -45.07 -63.06
N ALA A 26 31.19 -46.24 -62.94
CA ALA A 26 29.73 -46.37 -62.95
C ALA A 26 29.07 -45.65 -61.77
N GLU A 27 29.66 -45.72 -60.57
CA GLU A 27 29.20 -44.97 -59.41
C GLU A 27 29.30 -43.45 -59.62
N ARG A 28 30.42 -42.97 -60.16
CA ARG A 28 30.61 -41.53 -60.45
C ARG A 28 29.66 -41.03 -61.52
N GLN A 29 29.40 -41.82 -62.56
CA GLN A 29 28.42 -41.48 -63.59
C GLN A 29 27.00 -41.40 -63.03
N ARG A 30 26.60 -42.32 -62.15
CA ARG A 30 25.29 -42.26 -61.46
C ARG A 30 25.18 -41.04 -60.56
N ALA A 31 26.23 -40.72 -59.81
CA ALA A 31 26.25 -39.53 -58.96
C ALA A 31 26.13 -38.23 -59.77
N LEU A 32 26.84 -38.15 -60.90
CA LEU A 32 26.75 -37.00 -61.81
C LEU A 32 25.33 -36.84 -62.37
N ALA A 33 24.73 -37.94 -62.88
CA ALA A 33 23.37 -37.91 -63.42
C ALA A 33 22.33 -37.46 -62.38
N LEU A 34 22.51 -37.84 -61.11
CA LEU A 34 21.65 -37.39 -60.02
C LEU A 34 21.78 -35.88 -59.78
N GLU A 35 23.00 -35.35 -59.74
CA GLU A 35 23.24 -33.91 -59.57
C GLU A 35 22.75 -33.09 -60.76
N GLU A 36 22.91 -33.59 -61.97
CA GLU A 36 22.34 -32.97 -63.18
C GLU A 36 20.81 -32.92 -63.13
N SER A 37 20.15 -34.02 -62.76
CA SER A 37 18.69 -34.05 -62.57
C SER A 37 18.19 -33.08 -61.49
N LYS A 38 18.96 -32.90 -60.41
CA LYS A 38 18.64 -31.90 -59.38
C LYS A 38 18.78 -30.48 -59.94
N ARG A 39 19.88 -30.21 -60.66
CA ARG A 39 20.13 -28.92 -61.29
C ARG A 39 19.04 -28.57 -62.30
N ASP A 40 18.64 -29.50 -63.15
CA ASP A 40 17.63 -29.25 -64.18
C ASP A 40 16.25 -28.96 -63.56
N ARG A 41 15.84 -29.71 -62.53
CA ARG A 41 14.64 -29.41 -61.75
C ARG A 41 14.70 -28.03 -61.11
N TYR A 42 15.85 -27.65 -60.56
CA TYR A 42 16.04 -26.32 -59.97
C TYR A 42 15.93 -25.22 -61.02
N ARG A 43 16.51 -25.41 -62.21
CA ARG A 43 16.42 -24.46 -63.33
C ARG A 43 14.99 -24.28 -63.83
N GLU A 44 14.21 -25.35 -63.85
CA GLU A 44 12.79 -25.31 -64.25
C GLU A 44 11.94 -24.51 -63.27
N HIS A 45 12.15 -24.69 -61.96
CA HIS A 45 11.34 -24.02 -60.92
C HIS A 45 11.84 -22.62 -60.57
N HIS A 46 13.13 -22.34 -60.80
CA HIS A 46 13.77 -21.07 -60.49
C HIS A 46 14.59 -20.54 -61.69
N PRO A 47 13.95 -20.25 -62.83
CA PRO A 47 14.64 -19.80 -64.04
C PRO A 47 15.39 -18.48 -63.81
N GLU A 48 14.84 -17.60 -62.98
CA GLU A 48 15.44 -16.32 -62.62
C GLU A 48 16.77 -16.47 -61.87
N LEU A 49 16.88 -17.46 -60.98
CA LEU A 49 18.12 -17.73 -60.24
C LEU A 49 19.12 -18.54 -61.06
N ALA A 50 18.61 -19.40 -61.95
CA ALA A 50 19.41 -20.20 -62.86
C ALA A 50 20.08 -19.40 -63.99
N ALA A 51 19.51 -18.24 -64.33
CA ALA A 51 20.04 -17.33 -65.35
C ALA A 51 21.11 -16.37 -64.81
N LEU A 52 21.27 -16.27 -63.49
CA LEU A 52 22.27 -15.40 -62.86
C LEU A 52 23.67 -16.02 -62.96
N PRO A 53 24.71 -15.22 -63.17
CA PRO A 53 26.10 -15.63 -62.96
C PRO A 53 26.34 -16.09 -61.51
N ASP A 54 27.26 -17.04 -61.33
CA ASP A 54 27.63 -17.55 -60.00
C ASP A 54 28.05 -16.44 -59.03
N ALA A 55 28.69 -15.37 -59.54
CA ALA A 55 29.07 -14.20 -58.77
C ALA A 55 27.84 -13.47 -58.18
N GLU A 56 26.84 -13.16 -59.02
CA GLU A 56 25.60 -12.47 -58.60
C GLU A 56 24.76 -13.33 -57.65
N LEU A 57 24.73 -14.65 -57.87
CA LEU A 57 24.07 -15.59 -56.97
C LEU A 57 24.75 -15.62 -55.59
N SER A 58 26.08 -15.60 -55.56
CA SER A 58 26.85 -15.55 -54.31
C SER A 58 26.60 -14.25 -53.53
N GLU A 59 26.54 -13.11 -54.21
CA GLU A 59 26.23 -11.82 -53.61
C GLU A 59 24.81 -11.80 -53.03
N LEU A 60 23.83 -12.35 -53.76
CA LEU A 60 22.44 -12.42 -53.32
C LEU A 60 22.26 -13.33 -52.11
N LEU A 61 22.99 -14.46 -52.05
CA LEU A 61 23.02 -15.34 -50.88
C LEU A 61 23.64 -14.65 -49.66
N VAL A 62 24.75 -13.93 -49.85
CA VAL A 62 25.38 -13.15 -48.78
C VAL A 62 24.42 -12.06 -48.27
N ALA A 63 23.78 -11.32 -49.17
CA ALA A 63 22.82 -10.28 -48.83
C ALA A 63 21.59 -10.84 -48.09
N ARG A 64 21.03 -11.96 -48.55
CA ARG A 64 19.91 -12.63 -47.86
C ARG A 64 20.34 -13.18 -46.51
N GLY A 65 21.52 -13.78 -46.40
CA GLY A 65 22.07 -14.28 -45.13
C GLY A 65 22.33 -13.16 -44.13
N ALA A 66 22.78 -11.99 -44.59
CA ALA A 66 22.91 -10.80 -43.75
C ALA A 66 21.54 -10.28 -43.29
N ARG A 67 20.54 -10.25 -44.18
CA ARG A 67 19.18 -9.84 -43.85
C ARG A 67 18.51 -10.79 -42.83
N CYS A 68 18.69 -12.10 -42.96
CA CYS A 68 18.18 -13.06 -41.98
C CYS A 68 18.79 -12.83 -40.60
N ARG A 69 20.12 -12.67 -40.53
CA ARG A 69 20.83 -12.38 -39.26
C ARG A 69 20.34 -11.08 -38.61
N ALA A 70 20.17 -10.01 -39.40
CA ALA A 70 19.63 -8.75 -38.89
C ALA A 70 18.20 -8.90 -38.34
N LEU A 71 17.34 -9.69 -38.99
CA LEU A 71 15.99 -9.96 -38.50
C LEU A 71 15.99 -10.82 -37.24
N GLU A 72 16.89 -11.80 -37.13
CA GLU A 72 17.07 -12.62 -35.92
C GLU A 72 17.52 -11.77 -34.73
N GLU A 73 18.47 -10.85 -34.94
CA GLU A 73 18.91 -9.90 -33.92
C GLU A 73 17.76 -8.99 -33.46
N GLN A 74 17.01 -8.40 -34.40
CA GLN A 74 15.85 -7.57 -34.08
C GLN A 74 14.77 -8.35 -33.31
N LEU A 75 14.51 -9.59 -33.71
CA LEU A 75 13.54 -10.44 -33.04
C LEU A 75 13.99 -10.79 -31.62
N PHE A 76 15.28 -11.05 -31.42
CA PHE A 76 15.85 -11.28 -30.09
C PHE A 76 15.72 -10.05 -29.19
N GLU A 77 16.06 -8.86 -29.70
CA GLU A 77 15.92 -7.60 -28.96
C GLU A 77 14.47 -7.34 -28.55
N CYS A 78 13.52 -7.48 -29.49
CA CYS A 78 12.10 -7.27 -29.21
C CYS A 78 11.57 -8.25 -28.16
N LYS A 79 11.94 -9.53 -28.24
CA LYS A 79 11.56 -10.53 -27.24
C LYS A 79 12.14 -10.22 -25.87
N SER A 80 13.41 -9.82 -25.80
CA SER A 80 14.05 -9.45 -24.54
C SER A 80 13.37 -8.24 -23.90
N LYS A 81 13.04 -7.21 -24.69
CA LYS A 81 12.33 -6.01 -24.20
C LYS A 81 10.93 -6.35 -23.69
N LEU A 82 10.20 -7.20 -24.41
CA LEU A 82 8.86 -7.64 -23.99
C LEU A 82 8.91 -8.42 -22.66
N ALA A 83 9.83 -9.39 -22.55
CA ALA A 83 9.98 -10.18 -21.32
C ALA A 83 10.37 -9.31 -20.12
N GLN A 84 11.22 -8.29 -20.33
CA GLN A 84 11.56 -7.33 -19.28
C GLN A 84 10.35 -6.49 -18.85
N ALA A 85 9.58 -5.96 -19.82
CA ALA A 85 8.39 -5.16 -19.53
C ALA A 85 7.31 -5.97 -18.79
N GLU A 86 7.11 -7.24 -19.15
CA GLU A 86 6.17 -8.14 -18.45
C GLU A 86 6.61 -8.40 -17.00
N ALA A 87 7.91 -8.62 -16.77
CA ALA A 87 8.45 -8.81 -15.43
C ALA A 87 8.32 -7.54 -14.57
N GLU A 88 8.55 -6.37 -15.15
CA GLU A 88 8.36 -5.07 -14.50
C GLU A 88 6.89 -4.81 -14.17
N ALA A 89 5.97 -5.11 -15.09
CA ALA A 89 4.53 -4.98 -14.87
C ALA A 89 4.03 -5.88 -13.73
N LEU A 90 4.52 -7.12 -13.65
CA LEU A 90 4.17 -8.04 -12.56
C LEU A 90 4.63 -7.51 -11.20
N LYS A 91 5.88 -7.01 -11.12
CA LYS A 91 6.44 -6.40 -9.89
C LYS A 91 5.70 -5.13 -9.49
N ALA A 92 5.35 -4.29 -10.46
CA ALA A 92 4.56 -3.09 -10.21
C ALA A 92 3.18 -3.45 -9.66
N GLY A 93 2.54 -4.49 -10.21
CA GLY A 93 1.26 -5.02 -9.71
C GLY A 93 1.35 -5.48 -8.24
N SER A 94 2.38 -6.23 -7.86
CA SER A 94 2.55 -6.68 -6.47
C SER A 94 2.82 -5.52 -5.51
N LEU A 95 3.66 -4.55 -5.91
CA LEU A 95 3.93 -3.36 -5.10
C LEU A 95 2.68 -2.49 -4.90
N GLN A 96 1.84 -2.37 -5.94
CA GLN A 96 0.58 -1.63 -5.85
C GLN A 96 -0.38 -2.29 -4.85
N GLN A 97 -0.45 -3.61 -4.83
CA GLN A 97 -1.27 -4.35 -3.86
C GLN A 97 -0.77 -4.13 -2.43
N GLU A 98 0.54 -4.18 -2.21
CA GLU A 98 1.15 -3.95 -0.90
C GLU A 98 0.94 -2.50 -0.42
N LEU A 99 1.10 -1.52 -1.31
CA LEU A 99 0.81 -0.12 -1.04
C LEU A 99 -0.65 0.08 -0.61
N THR A 100 -1.58 -0.51 -1.35
CA THR A 100 -3.03 -0.41 -1.05
C THR A 100 -3.36 -1.02 0.31
N ALA A 101 -2.74 -2.16 0.65
CA ALA A 101 -2.91 -2.80 1.96
C ALA A 101 -2.38 -1.93 3.10
N GLN A 102 -1.18 -1.34 2.92
CA GLN A 102 -0.58 -0.45 3.93
C GLN A 102 -1.38 0.85 4.09
N GLN A 103 -1.90 1.42 3.00
CA GLN A 103 -2.78 2.58 3.03
C GLN A 103 -4.05 2.29 3.82
N ALA A 104 -4.70 1.14 3.59
CA ALA A 104 -5.89 0.77 4.34
C ALA A 104 -5.62 0.66 5.86
N VAL A 105 -4.46 0.15 6.26
CA VAL A 105 -4.05 0.11 7.68
C VAL A 105 -3.82 1.53 8.20
N ALA A 106 -3.08 2.36 7.46
CA ALA A 106 -2.81 3.74 7.85
C ALA A 106 -4.10 4.58 8.00
N ASP A 107 -5.08 4.40 7.10
CA ASP A 107 -6.36 5.10 7.14
C ASP A 107 -7.15 4.74 8.40
N HIS A 108 -7.16 3.47 8.81
CA HIS A 108 -7.79 3.05 10.08
C HIS A 108 -7.12 3.72 11.29
N TRP A 109 -5.78 3.76 11.31
CA TRP A 109 -5.06 4.44 12.38
C TRP A 109 -5.31 5.95 12.36
N GLN A 110 -5.41 6.57 11.19
CA GLN A 110 -5.72 7.98 11.07
C GLN A 110 -7.12 8.30 11.61
N GLN A 111 -8.13 7.49 11.26
CA GLN A 111 -9.48 7.64 11.82
C GLN A 111 -9.47 7.49 13.35
N LEU A 112 -8.70 6.54 13.87
CA LEU A 112 -8.56 6.36 15.32
C LEU A 112 -7.88 7.56 15.99
N CYS A 113 -6.82 8.10 15.38
CA CYS A 113 -6.14 9.31 15.84
C CYS A 113 -7.08 10.53 15.83
N ASP A 114 -7.88 10.66 14.78
CA ASP A 114 -8.87 11.74 14.65
C ASP A 114 -9.95 11.64 15.73
N LEU A 115 -10.37 10.44 16.12
CA LEU A 115 -11.38 10.24 17.17
C LEU A 115 -10.81 10.35 18.59
N ILE A 116 -9.67 9.70 18.84
CA ILE A 116 -9.20 9.40 20.20
C ILE A 116 -7.93 10.16 20.57
N GLY A 117 -7.06 10.56 19.63
CA GLY A 117 -5.81 11.14 20.09
C GLY A 117 -4.85 11.73 19.08
N GLN A 118 -4.48 12.97 19.39
CA GLN A 118 -3.11 13.49 19.24
C GLN A 118 -2.16 12.72 20.17
N ALA A 119 -0.86 12.68 19.87
CA ALA A 119 0.16 11.87 20.54
C ALA A 119 0.25 11.99 22.08
N ASN A 120 -0.27 13.08 22.67
CA ASN A 120 -0.28 13.32 24.13
C ASN A 120 -1.57 12.83 24.84
N GLY A 121 -2.52 12.26 24.10
CA GLY A 121 -3.81 11.80 24.63
C GLY A 121 -4.72 12.93 25.13
N ALA A 122 -4.44 14.19 24.78
CA ALA A 122 -5.21 15.34 25.28
C ALA A 122 -6.68 15.26 24.86
N LYS A 123 -6.98 14.92 23.60
CA LYS A 123 -8.35 14.84 23.07
C LYS A 123 -9.22 13.85 23.84
N PHE A 124 -8.74 12.61 24.04
CA PHE A 124 -9.46 11.62 24.84
C PHE A 124 -9.59 12.02 26.31
N ARG A 125 -8.53 12.60 26.91
CA ARG A 125 -8.57 13.06 28.30
C ARG A 125 -9.64 14.14 28.49
N THR A 126 -9.68 15.13 27.59
CA THR A 126 -10.67 16.19 27.60
C THR A 126 -12.09 15.65 27.42
N PHE A 127 -12.28 14.69 26.50
CA PHE A 127 -13.57 14.01 26.32
C PHE A 127 -14.02 13.22 27.57
N ALA A 128 -13.12 12.45 28.19
CA ALA A 128 -13.43 11.73 29.42
C ALA A 128 -13.73 12.69 30.60
N GLN A 129 -13.00 13.81 30.67
CA GLN A 129 -13.24 14.87 31.64
C GLN A 129 -14.60 15.54 31.40
N SER A 130 -15.01 15.74 30.15
CA SER A 130 -16.30 16.36 29.84
C SER A 130 -17.48 15.49 30.28
N LEU A 131 -17.38 14.16 30.13
CA LEU A 131 -18.37 13.22 30.68
C LEU A 131 -18.42 13.23 32.21
N THR A 132 -17.25 13.32 32.86
CA THR A 132 -17.16 13.45 34.31
C THR A 132 -17.79 14.77 34.77
N LEU A 133 -17.53 15.86 34.05
CA LEU A 133 -18.08 17.18 34.33
C LEU A 133 -19.60 17.20 34.20
N GLU A 134 -20.18 16.53 33.20
CA GLU A 134 -21.64 16.39 33.08
C GLU A 134 -22.26 15.73 34.31
N ARG A 135 -21.62 14.69 34.84
CA ARG A 135 -22.07 14.06 36.08
C ARG A 135 -21.89 14.99 37.28
N LEU A 136 -20.78 15.72 37.37
CA LEU A 136 -20.53 16.69 38.42
C LEU A 136 -21.59 17.80 38.42
N LEU A 137 -21.97 18.31 37.24
CA LEU A 137 -22.98 19.35 37.11
C LEU A 137 -24.36 18.86 37.56
N LEU A 138 -24.72 17.60 37.30
CA LEU A 138 -25.98 17.05 37.79
C LEU A 138 -26.04 17.06 39.33
N GLU A 139 -25.01 16.58 40.00
CA GLU A 139 -24.94 16.56 41.46
C GLU A 139 -24.81 17.98 42.04
N ALA A 140 -24.01 18.85 41.41
CA ALA A 140 -23.82 20.22 41.85
C ALA A 140 -25.10 21.04 41.74
N ASN A 141 -25.88 20.85 40.66
CA ASN A 141 -27.17 21.51 40.53
C ASN A 141 -28.21 21.00 41.53
N ALA A 142 -28.15 19.72 41.93
CA ALA A 142 -29.00 19.22 43.01
C ALA A 142 -28.68 19.93 44.33
N GLN A 143 -27.41 20.07 44.67
CA GLN A 143 -26.98 20.79 45.88
C GLN A 143 -27.27 22.30 45.78
N LEU A 144 -27.03 22.90 44.61
CA LEU A 144 -27.26 24.32 44.38
C LEU A 144 -28.76 24.65 44.46
N ALA A 145 -29.65 23.75 44.02
CA ALA A 145 -31.09 23.96 44.16
C ALA A 145 -31.55 24.01 45.62
N GLU A 146 -30.87 23.31 46.54
CA GLU A 146 -31.13 23.38 47.98
C GLU A 146 -30.56 24.66 48.62
N LEU A 147 -29.37 25.09 48.18
CA LEU A 147 -28.67 26.26 48.72
C LEU A 147 -29.20 27.60 48.17
N SER A 148 -29.47 27.66 46.88
CA SER A 148 -29.97 28.83 46.16
C SER A 148 -30.68 28.41 44.87
N PRO A 149 -32.02 28.25 44.90
CA PRO A 149 -32.79 27.79 43.74
C PRO A 149 -32.76 28.77 42.56
N ARG A 150 -32.24 29.99 42.76
CA ARG A 150 -32.09 31.02 41.73
C ARG A 150 -31.07 30.64 40.66
N TYR A 151 -30.02 29.90 40.99
CA TYR A 151 -28.90 29.65 40.08
C TYR A 151 -28.84 28.20 39.60
N ARG A 152 -28.51 28.01 38.32
CA ARG A 152 -28.20 26.70 37.73
C ARG A 152 -26.86 26.76 37.00
N LEU A 153 -26.02 25.75 37.18
CA LEU A 153 -24.77 25.58 36.45
C LEU A 153 -24.99 24.81 35.16
N GLU A 154 -24.44 25.32 34.07
CA GLU A 154 -24.42 24.66 32.77
C GLU A 154 -23.04 24.72 32.14
N ARG A 155 -22.81 23.84 31.17
CA ARG A 155 -21.60 23.88 30.36
C ARG A 155 -21.79 24.87 29.21
N VAL A 156 -20.76 25.65 28.92
CA VAL A 156 -20.80 26.58 27.78
C VAL A 156 -20.91 25.79 26.48
N PRO A 157 -21.94 26.04 25.64
CA PRO A 157 -22.12 25.32 24.39
C PRO A 157 -20.87 25.37 23.50
N GLY A 158 -20.47 24.23 22.96
CA GLY A 158 -19.30 24.12 22.08
C GLY A 158 -17.94 24.17 22.79
N THR A 159 -17.88 24.23 24.12
CA THR A 159 -16.64 24.10 24.89
C THR A 159 -16.57 22.73 25.58
N ASP A 160 -15.38 22.26 25.91
CA ASP A 160 -15.22 20.96 26.57
C ASP A 160 -15.43 20.97 28.08
N LEU A 161 -15.01 22.03 28.75
CA LEU A 161 -14.94 22.08 30.22
C LEU A 161 -15.34 23.43 30.82
N ALA A 162 -15.74 24.42 30.00
CA ALA A 162 -16.09 25.74 30.52
C ALA A 162 -17.52 25.73 31.08
N LEU A 163 -17.71 26.44 32.19
CA LEU A 163 -18.99 26.54 32.89
C LEU A 163 -19.58 27.95 32.76
N GLN A 164 -20.89 28.02 32.81
CA GLN A 164 -21.69 29.23 32.87
C GLN A 164 -22.80 29.05 33.91
N VAL A 165 -23.33 30.17 34.40
CA VAL A 165 -24.44 30.18 35.36
C VAL A 165 -25.68 30.73 34.67
N LEU A 166 -26.82 30.08 34.86
CA LEU A 166 -28.12 30.61 34.50
C LEU A 166 -28.77 31.20 35.75
N ASP A 167 -29.23 32.45 35.62
CA ASP A 167 -30.01 33.14 36.64
C ASP A 167 -31.51 32.97 36.30
N LEU A 168 -32.17 32.07 37.04
CA LEU A 168 -33.56 31.68 36.79
C LEU A 168 -34.55 32.80 37.16
N ASP A 169 -34.18 33.67 38.12
CA ASP A 169 -35.00 34.80 38.53
C ASP A 169 -34.95 35.95 37.51
N MET A 170 -33.91 35.97 36.67
CA MET A 170 -33.70 36.95 35.59
C MET A 170 -34.08 36.39 34.22
N GLY A 171 -34.99 35.41 34.17
CA GLY A 171 -35.50 34.84 32.92
C GLY A 171 -34.48 34.00 32.17
N ASP A 172 -33.76 33.15 32.89
CA ASP A 172 -32.70 32.26 32.39
C ASP A 172 -31.51 33.03 31.78
N GLU A 173 -31.14 34.17 32.38
CA GLU A 173 -30.00 34.98 31.93
C GLU A 173 -28.69 34.17 32.08
N VAL A 174 -27.94 34.03 30.97
CA VAL A 174 -26.65 33.35 30.96
C VAL A 174 -25.54 34.31 31.38
N ARG A 175 -24.94 34.03 32.54
CA ARG A 175 -23.85 34.79 33.14
C ARG A 175 -22.54 33.98 33.12
N SER A 176 -21.42 34.67 32.89
CA SER A 176 -20.09 34.08 33.14
C SER A 176 -19.89 33.92 34.65
N VAL A 177 -19.15 32.88 35.06
CA VAL A 177 -18.78 32.64 36.46
C VAL A 177 -18.01 33.84 37.03
N ASP A 178 -17.24 34.56 36.21
CA ASP A 178 -16.48 35.75 36.63
C ASP A 178 -17.36 36.96 36.98
N SER A 179 -18.63 36.95 36.56
CA SER A 179 -19.56 38.06 36.78
C SER A 179 -20.35 37.94 38.08
N LEU A 180 -20.14 36.85 38.84
CA LEU A 180 -20.82 36.57 40.08
C LEU A 180 -20.28 37.44 41.23
N SER A 181 -21.14 37.81 42.16
CA SER A 181 -20.74 38.45 43.42
C SER A 181 -19.97 37.46 44.32
N GLY A 182 -19.32 37.97 45.36
CA GLY A 182 -18.57 37.12 46.31
C GLY A 182 -19.42 36.04 46.98
N GLY A 183 -20.65 36.37 47.38
CA GLY A 183 -21.59 35.42 47.98
C GLY A 183 -22.15 34.40 46.97
N GLU A 184 -22.45 34.84 45.75
CA GLU A 184 -22.89 33.95 44.65
C GLU A 184 -21.79 32.94 44.28
N SER A 185 -20.54 33.41 44.15
CA SER A 185 -19.38 32.58 43.86
C SER A 185 -19.10 31.54 44.95
N PHE A 186 -19.33 31.92 46.22
CA PHE A 186 -19.21 31.01 47.36
C PHE A 186 -20.21 29.87 47.29
N LEU A 187 -21.50 30.15 47.04
CA LEU A 187 -22.54 29.13 46.95
C LEU A 187 -22.29 28.17 45.79
N VAL A 188 -21.90 28.69 44.62
CA VAL A 188 -21.53 27.88 43.45
C VAL A 188 -20.32 26.97 43.77
N SER A 189 -19.29 27.50 44.41
CA SER A 189 -18.10 26.73 44.79
C SER A 189 -18.40 25.66 45.83
N LEU A 190 -19.26 25.97 46.81
CA LEU A 190 -19.72 25.03 47.82
C LEU A 190 -20.52 23.88 47.20
N ALA A 191 -21.49 24.18 46.33
CA ALA A 191 -22.27 23.16 45.63
C ALA A 191 -21.39 22.23 44.78
N LEU A 192 -20.41 22.78 44.07
CA LEU A 192 -19.43 22.01 43.32
C LEU A 192 -18.54 21.15 44.24
N ALA A 193 -18.08 21.68 45.37
CA ALA A 193 -17.27 20.93 46.33
C ALA A 193 -18.04 19.74 46.93
N LEU A 194 -19.31 19.94 47.30
CA LEU A 194 -20.19 18.89 47.80
C LEU A 194 -20.45 17.82 46.74
N ALA A 195 -20.73 18.22 45.50
CA ALA A 195 -20.90 17.32 44.38
C ALA A 195 -19.64 16.50 44.06
N LEU A 196 -18.47 17.13 44.14
CA LEU A 196 -17.19 16.47 43.91
C LEU A 196 -16.87 15.47 45.03
N SER A 197 -17.20 15.80 46.27
CA SER A 197 -17.13 14.88 47.41
C SER A 197 -18.05 13.67 47.20
N SER A 198 -19.30 13.90 46.79
CA SER A 198 -20.26 12.83 46.47
C SER A 198 -19.76 11.91 45.35
N LEU A 199 -19.16 12.48 44.28
CA LEU A 199 -18.57 11.68 43.20
C LEU A 199 -17.33 10.88 43.61
N SER A 200 -16.49 11.43 44.50
CA SER A 200 -15.28 10.78 45.01
C SER A 200 -15.59 9.66 46.02
N SER A 201 -16.72 9.76 46.74
CA SER A 201 -17.13 8.83 47.80
C SER A 201 -17.23 7.36 47.36
N ARG A 202 -17.34 7.08 46.05
CA ARG A 202 -17.36 5.71 45.50
C ARG A 202 -15.98 5.02 45.47
N GLN A 203 -14.88 5.78 45.60
CA GLN A 203 -13.51 5.25 45.62
C GLN A 203 -12.75 5.60 46.90
N THR A 204 -13.10 6.69 47.59
CA THR A 204 -12.45 7.08 48.85
C THR A 204 -13.41 7.93 49.69
N GLN A 205 -13.62 7.56 50.96
CA GLN A 205 -14.42 8.35 51.91
C GLN A 205 -13.70 9.68 52.18
N VAL A 206 -14.29 10.80 51.76
CA VAL A 206 -13.81 12.14 52.11
C VAL A 206 -14.65 12.63 53.28
N GLU A 207 -14.13 12.51 54.50
CA GLU A 207 -14.85 12.77 55.76
C GLU A 207 -14.65 14.19 56.33
N SER A 208 -13.85 15.04 55.67
CA SER A 208 -13.59 16.40 56.15
C SER A 208 -13.43 17.37 54.98
N LEU A 209 -14.27 18.41 54.95
CA LEU A 209 -14.19 19.55 54.03
C LEU A 209 -13.78 20.79 54.83
N PHE A 210 -12.55 21.27 54.64
CA PHE A 210 -12.10 22.53 55.23
C PHE A 210 -12.45 23.69 54.30
N ILE A 211 -13.25 24.63 54.80
CA ILE A 211 -13.61 25.88 54.11
C ILE A 211 -12.90 27.00 54.87
N ASP A 212 -11.81 27.51 54.31
CA ASP A 212 -11.08 28.65 54.86
C ASP A 212 -11.42 29.88 53.99
N GLU A 213 -11.68 31.04 54.60
CA GLU A 213 -11.79 32.37 53.95
C GLU A 213 -13.13 32.82 53.26
N GLY A 214 -14.29 32.19 53.51
CA GLY A 214 -15.54 32.52 52.78
C GLY A 214 -16.65 33.29 53.52
N PHE A 215 -16.66 33.34 54.85
CA PHE A 215 -17.87 33.69 55.61
C PHE A 215 -18.10 35.20 55.87
N GLY A 216 -17.16 36.07 55.49
CA GLY A 216 -17.21 37.50 55.82
C GLY A 216 -18.24 38.33 55.02
N THR A 217 -18.82 37.76 53.96
CA THR A 217 -19.71 38.48 53.00
C THR A 217 -21.09 37.84 52.83
N LEU A 218 -21.41 36.80 53.60
CA LEU A 218 -22.73 36.15 53.60
C LEU A 218 -23.76 37.02 54.33
N ASP A 219 -24.92 37.21 53.70
CA ASP A 219 -26.10 37.81 54.34
C ASP A 219 -26.49 36.97 55.58
N PRO A 220 -26.92 37.59 56.70
CA PRO A 220 -27.14 36.89 57.98
C PRO A 220 -28.15 35.73 57.92
N ASP A 221 -29.05 35.74 56.92
CA ASP A 221 -30.12 34.76 56.76
C ASP A 221 -29.66 33.37 56.32
N LEU A 222 -28.42 33.22 55.82
CA LEU A 222 -27.85 31.93 55.38
C LEU A 222 -27.13 31.14 56.50
N SER A 223 -27.06 31.70 57.72
CA SER A 223 -26.31 31.10 58.84
C SER A 223 -27.01 29.93 59.56
N LEU A 224 -28.18 29.50 59.09
CA LEU A 224 -28.95 28.37 59.62
C LEU A 224 -28.87 27.14 58.71
N ILE A 225 -27.65 26.65 58.45
CA ILE A 225 -27.45 25.28 58.00
C ILE A 225 -27.00 24.47 59.22
N HIS A 226 -27.94 23.78 59.84
CA HIS A 226 -27.62 22.72 60.81
C HIS A 226 -26.99 21.55 60.03
N ILE A 227 -25.69 21.36 60.23
CA ILE A 227 -24.96 20.11 59.94
C ILE A 227 -25.50 19.00 60.85
#